data_AF-A0A7C4F8N3-F1
#
_entry.id   AF-A0A7C4F8N3-F1
#
_cell.length_a   1.000
_cell.length_b   1.000
_cell.length_c   1.000
_cell.angle_alpha   90.00
_cell.angle_beta   90.00
_cell.angle_gamma   90.00
#
_symmetry.space_group_name_H-M   'P 1'
#
loop_
_entity.id
_entity.type
_entity.pdbx_description
1 polymer ?
#
loop_
_entity_poly.entity_id
_entity_poly.type
_entity_poly.pdbx_seq_one_letter_code
_entity_poly.pdbx_strand_id
1 'polypeptide(L)' 'KFDDVLFHRLPLHIQYEVLKNGNVIFCRNEEEFFEIKRNVLREYLEMSAMYERIKRRVLVCD' A
#
# COMPACT_ATOMS: atom_id res chain seq x y z
N LYS A 1 -8.96 10.06 -18.96
CA LYS A 1 -9.75 10.30 -17.72
C LYS A 1 -8.81 10.03 -16.55
N PHE A 2 -8.66 10.98 -15.64
CA PHE A 2 -7.86 10.79 -14.42
C PHE A 2 -8.76 10.24 -13.30
N ASP A 3 -8.20 9.40 -12.46
CA ASP A 3 -8.85 8.86 -11.26
C ASP A 3 -7.98 9.24 -10.07
N ASP A 4 -8.54 10.05 -9.17
CA ASP A 4 -7.85 10.61 -8.02
C ASP A 4 -8.52 10.12 -6.74
N VAL A 5 -7.69 9.60 -5.84
CA VAL A 5 -8.14 8.97 -4.60
C VAL A 5 -7.32 9.48 -3.42
N LEU A 6 -8.00 9.66 -2.28
CA LEU A 6 -7.32 10.03 -1.04
C LEU A 6 -6.52 8.83 -0.52
N PHE A 7 -5.19 8.96 -0.46
CA PHE A 7 -4.27 7.90 -0.07
C PHE A 7 -4.67 7.22 1.26
N HIS A 8 -5.03 8.02 2.28
CA HIS A 8 -5.38 7.52 3.61
C HIS A 8 -6.66 6.66 3.66
N ARG A 9 -7.49 6.70 2.62
CA ARG A 9 -8.72 5.90 2.52
C ARG A 9 -8.51 4.60 1.74
N LEU A 10 -7.35 4.42 1.13
CA LEU A 10 -7.07 3.23 0.35
C LEU A 10 -6.84 2.03 1.27
N PRO A 11 -7.23 0.82 0.85
CA PRO A 11 -6.79 -0.40 1.49
C PRO A 11 -5.26 -0.45 1.57
N LEU A 12 -4.73 -0.98 2.68
CA LEU A 12 -3.30 -1.05 2.95
C LEU A 12 -2.48 -1.67 1.80
N HIS A 13 -2.99 -2.71 1.14
CA HIS A 13 -2.34 -3.30 -0.03
C HIS A 13 -2.19 -2.31 -1.19
N ILE A 14 -3.21 -1.49 -1.47
CA ILE A 14 -3.15 -0.47 -2.52
C ILE A 14 -2.20 0.66 -2.10
N GLN A 15 -2.24 1.09 -0.83
CA GLN A 15 -1.28 2.07 -0.30
C GLN A 15 0.17 1.59 -0.51
N TYR A 16 0.45 0.32 -0.19
CA TYR A 16 1.75 -0.30 -0.40
C TYR A 16 2.17 -0.30 -1.89
N GLU A 17 1.30 -0.75 -2.80
CA GLU A 17 1.62 -0.80 -4.23
C GLU A 17 1.84 0.59 -4.84
N VAL A 18 1.09 1.61 -4.39
CA VAL A 18 1.29 3.01 -4.78
C VAL A 18 2.66 3.51 -4.34
N LEU A 19 3.08 3.22 -3.11
CA LEU A 19 4.39 3.64 -2.61
C LEU A 19 5.56 2.87 -3.24
N LYS A 20 5.32 1.62 -3.66
CA LYS A 20 6.32 0.75 -4.28
C LYS A 20 6.56 1.08 -5.75
N ASN A 21 5.50 1.28 -6.52
CA ASN A 21 5.59 1.42 -7.98
C ASN A 21 5.25 2.84 -8.48
N GLY A 22 4.63 3.67 -7.65
CA GLY A 22 4.22 5.01 -8.02
C GLY A 22 5.36 6.01 -8.04
N ASN A 23 5.18 7.07 -8.84
CA ASN A 23 6.10 8.20 -8.90
C ASN A 23 5.56 9.36 -8.06
N VAL A 24 6.42 9.98 -7.26
CA VAL A 24 6.08 11.18 -6.48
C VAL A 24 6.07 12.38 -7.41
N ILE A 25 4.91 12.99 -7.58
CA ILE A 25 4.75 14.20 -8.41
C ILE A 25 5.06 15.46 -7.57
N PHE A 26 4.70 15.44 -6.29
CA PHE A 26 4.93 16.55 -5.36
C PHE A 26 5.09 16.03 -3.93
N CYS A 27 6.07 16.59 -3.21
CA CYS A 27 6.27 16.34 -1.79
C CYS A 27 6.73 17.65 -1.14
N ARG A 28 5.99 18.14 -0.14
CA ARG A 28 6.36 19.35 0.60
C ARG A 28 7.33 19.05 1.76
N ASN A 29 7.14 17.92 2.44
CA ASN A 29 7.91 17.50 3.59
C ASN A 29 8.35 16.05 3.40
N GLU A 30 9.64 15.85 3.14
CA GLU A 30 10.20 14.52 2.88
C GLU A 30 10.24 13.64 4.14
N GLU A 31 10.42 14.24 5.33
CA GLU A 31 10.47 13.50 6.59
C GLU A 31 9.11 12.90 6.92
N GLU A 32 8.04 13.69 6.81
CA GLU A 32 6.67 13.21 6.97
C GLU A 32 6.33 12.12 5.95
N PHE A 33 6.74 12.30 4.70
CA PHE A 33 6.52 11.30 3.66
C PHE A 33 7.28 10.00 3.91
N PHE A 34 8.51 10.07 4.43
CA PHE A 34 9.29 8.91 4.82
C PHE A 34 8.62 8.14 5.97
N GLU A 35 8.09 8.84 6.97
CA GLU A 35 7.36 8.21 8.07
C GLU A 35 6.06 7.54 7.58
N ILE A 36 5.33 8.16 6.65
CA ILE A 36 4.18 7.51 5.99
C ILE A 36 4.61 6.21 5.30
N LYS A 37 5.70 6.23 4.50
CA LYS A 37 6.22 5.03 3.85
C LYS A 37 6.56 3.93 4.84
N ARG A 38 7.25 4.30 5.92
CA ARG A 38 7.68 3.39 6.96
C ARG A 38 6.49 2.74 7.66
N ASN A 39 5.47 3.52 8.01
CA ASN A 39 4.26 3.02 8.66
C ASN A 39 3.49 2.05 7.77
N VAL A 40 3.24 2.41 6.51
CA VAL A 40 2.56 1.54 5.54
C VAL A 40 3.33 0.24 5.33
N LEU A 41 4.65 0.31 5.19
CA LEU A 41 5.49 -0.88 5.03
C LEU A 41 5.41 -1.80 6.25
N ARG A 42 5.49 -1.24 7.47
CA ARG A 42 5.39 -2.01 8.72
C ARG A 42 4.04 -2.72 8.80
N GLU A 43 2.94 -1.99 8.64
CA GLU A 43 1.59 -2.56 8.69
C GLU A 43 1.40 -3.64 7.61
N TYR A 44 1.92 -3.41 6.40
CA TYR A 44 1.83 -4.39 5.32
C TYR A 44 2.59 -5.68 5.64
N LEU A 45 3.79 -5.57 6.22
CA LEU A 45 4.57 -6.73 6.66
C LEU A 45 3.87 -7.50 7.79
N GLU A 46 3.26 -6.80 8.74
CA GLU A 46 2.46 -7.42 9.81
C GLU A 46 1.26 -8.20 9.23
N MET A 47 0.61 -7.66 8.19
CA MET A 47 -0.54 -8.29 7.54
C MET A 47 -0.16 -9.28 6.42
N SER A 48 1.11 -9.38 6.04
CA SER A 48 1.58 -10.16 4.89
C SER A 48 1.14 -11.64 4.94
N ALA A 49 1.20 -12.25 6.12
CA ALA A 49 0.76 -13.63 6.34
C ALA A 49 -0.75 -13.80 6.13
N MET A 50 -1.56 -12.78 6.50
CA MET A 50 -3.00 -12.79 6.26
C MET A 50 -3.30 -12.64 4.76
N TYR A 51 -2.61 -11.72 4.07
CA TYR A 51 -2.76 -11.55 2.63
C TYR A 51 -2.42 -12.83 1.86
N GLU A 52 -1.32 -13.49 2.21
CA GLU A 52 -0.95 -14.78 1.59
C GLU A 52 -1.97 -15.88 1.85
N ARG A 53 -2.58 -15.93 3.05
CA ARG A 53 -3.67 -16.88 3.34
C ARG A 53 -4.91 -16.62 2.50
N ILE A 54 -5.34 -15.36 2.38
CA ILE A 54 -6.49 -14.97 1.55
C ILE A 54 -6.19 -15.28 0.09
N LYS A 55 -5.02 -14.89 -0.40
CA LYS A 55 -4.56 -15.15 -1.77
C LYS A 55 -4.61 -16.65 -2.08
N ARG A 56 -4.07 -17.50 -1.21
CA ARG A 56 -4.17 -18.96 -1.39
C ARG A 56 -5.61 -19.45 -1.40
N ARG A 57 -6.48 -18.96 -0.51
CA ARG A 57 -7.89 -19.38 -0.51
C ARG A 57 -8.65 -19.01 -1.78
N VAL A 58 -8.38 -17.82 -2.32
CA VAL A 58 -9.07 -17.31 -3.52
C VAL A 58 -8.48 -17.93 -4.79
N LEU A 59 -7.16 -18.13 -4.84
CA LEU A 59 -6.47 -18.66 -6.02
C LEU A 59 -6.39 -20.19 -6.05
N VAL A 60 -6.60 -20.90 -4.93
CA VAL A 60 -6.75 -22.37 -4.90
C VAL A 60 -8.23 -22.73 -5.14
N CYS A 61 -8.76 -22.20 -6.24
CA CYS A 61 -9.89 -22.78 -6.95
C CYS A 61 -9.34 -23.35 -8.26
N ASP A 62 -8.66 -24.49 -8.15
CA ASP A 62 -8.39 -25.47 -9.21
C ASP A 62 -8.44 -26.86 -8.57
#